data_AF-A0A1V9K1Y8-F1
#
_entry.id   AF-A0A1V9K1Y8-F1
#
_cell.length_a   1.000
_cell.length_b   1.000
_cell.length_c   1.000
_cell.angle_alpha   90.00
_cell.angle_beta   90.00
_cell.angle_gamma   90.00
#
_symmetry.space_group_name_H-M   'P 1'
#
loop_
_entity.id
_entity.type
_entity.pdbx_description
1 polymer ?
#
loop_
_entity_poly.entity_id
_entity_poly.type
_entity_poly.pdbx_seq_one_letter_code
_entity_poly.pdbx_strand_id
1 'polypeptide(L)'
;MSLAPSAAAADPSSTTVQATPSSATAGQLVTLEATVTCSSDPSGGLGVSFFDGSDLLATAPVSADGHSSLTTGFTATGTHTITAAYNGDDGCGASNDTTTVTVSQTPAPPADNPGCLLCGLIDVHYGNVHNEVNVNSNNGTRHHK
;
A
#
# COMPACT_ATOMS: atom_id res chain seq x y z
N MET A 1 11.92 -53.04 9.34
CA MET A 1 11.83 -51.58 9.12
C MET A 1 10.63 -51.32 8.23
N SER A 2 9.62 -50.58 8.72
CA SER A 2 8.51 -50.13 7.87
C SER A 2 9.03 -48.97 7.03
N LEU A 3 9.02 -49.11 5.70
CA LEU A 3 9.30 -47.99 4.80
C LEU A 3 8.13 -47.02 4.94
N ALA A 4 8.39 -45.79 5.38
CA ALA A 4 7.43 -44.72 5.22
C ALA A 4 7.19 -44.53 3.70
N PRO A 5 5.95 -44.37 3.22
CA PRO A 5 5.74 -44.03 1.82
C PRO A 5 6.48 -42.71 1.54
N SER A 6 7.26 -42.69 0.47
CA SER A 6 7.78 -41.44 -0.09
C SER A 6 6.56 -40.57 -0.37
N ALA A 7 6.37 -39.48 0.38
CA ALA A 7 5.36 -38.49 0.03
C ALA A 7 5.55 -38.16 -1.45
N ALA A 8 4.48 -38.26 -2.24
CA ALA A 8 4.52 -37.77 -3.61
C ALA A 8 4.96 -36.30 -3.52
N ALA A 9 6.01 -35.93 -4.25
CA ALA A 9 6.48 -34.56 -4.23
C ALA A 9 5.39 -33.66 -4.84
N ALA A 10 5.00 -32.60 -4.13
CA ALA A 10 4.09 -31.60 -4.63
C ALA A 10 4.68 -30.90 -5.87
N ASP A 11 3.81 -30.40 -6.76
CA ASP A 11 4.22 -29.67 -7.95
C ASP A 11 4.93 -28.36 -7.56
N PRO A 12 5.95 -27.92 -8.31
CA PRO A 12 6.56 -26.62 -8.06
C PRO A 12 5.52 -25.50 -8.28
N SER A 13 5.51 -24.52 -7.38
CA SER A 13 4.68 -23.32 -7.50
C SER A 13 5.53 -22.06 -7.59
N SER A 14 4.95 -20.98 -8.11
CA SER A 14 5.53 -19.65 -8.10
C SER A 14 4.51 -18.65 -7.58
N THR A 15 4.92 -17.86 -6.60
CA THR A 15 4.11 -16.76 -6.06
C THR A 15 4.65 -15.44 -6.61
N THR A 16 3.77 -14.49 -6.91
CA THR A 16 4.13 -13.08 -7.14
C THR A 16 3.34 -12.20 -6.19
N VAL A 17 3.89 -11.06 -5.77
CA VAL A 17 3.18 -10.11 -4.91
C VAL A 17 3.28 -8.67 -5.40
N GLN A 18 2.15 -7.98 -5.33
CA GLN A 18 2.04 -6.56 -5.68
C GLN A 18 1.36 -5.79 -4.55
N ALA A 19 1.80 -4.56 -4.31
CA ALA A 19 1.21 -3.66 -3.34
C ALA A 19 0.62 -2.43 -4.04
N THR A 20 -0.64 -2.12 -3.75
CA THR A 20 -1.35 -0.97 -4.32
C THR A 20 -2.01 -0.14 -3.22
N PRO A 21 -1.60 1.13 -3.03
CA PRO A 21 -0.44 1.78 -3.64
C PRO A 21 0.89 1.26 -3.07
N SER A 22 1.97 1.31 -3.87
CA SER A 22 3.33 1.02 -3.40
C SER A 22 3.97 2.17 -2.60
N SER A 23 3.32 3.34 -2.59
CA SER A 23 3.67 4.50 -1.77
C SER A 23 2.42 5.02 -1.08
N ALA A 24 2.46 5.11 0.24
CA ALA A 24 1.33 5.45 1.09
C ALA A 24 1.72 6.49 2.14
N THR A 25 0.76 7.22 2.70
CA THR A 25 0.96 7.98 3.94
C THR A 25 0.64 7.12 5.16
N ALA A 26 1.24 7.41 6.32
CA ALA A 26 0.95 6.69 7.56
C ALA A 26 -0.56 6.63 7.83
N GLY A 27 -1.08 5.42 8.07
CA GLY A 27 -2.51 5.14 8.27
C GLY A 27 -3.34 4.98 7.00
N GLN A 28 -2.78 5.20 5.81
CA GLN A 28 -3.45 4.88 4.55
C GLN A 28 -3.48 3.35 4.33
N LEU A 29 -4.60 2.86 3.81
CA LEU A 29 -4.75 1.45 3.45
C LEU A 29 -3.98 1.12 2.17
N VAL A 30 -3.32 -0.04 2.19
CA VAL A 30 -2.61 -0.66 1.08
C VAL A 30 -3.17 -2.05 0.87
N THR A 31 -3.48 -2.38 -0.37
CA THR A 31 -3.89 -3.73 -0.77
C THR A 31 -2.67 -4.49 -1.27
N LEU A 32 -2.38 -5.60 -0.61
CA LEU A 32 -1.40 -6.60 -1.01
C LEU A 32 -2.14 -7.69 -1.77
N GLU A 33 -1.72 -7.94 -3.01
CA GLU A 33 -2.27 -8.99 -3.85
C GLU A 33 -1.16 -9.97 -4.19
N ALA A 34 -1.39 -11.24 -3.83
CA ALA A 34 -0.53 -12.35 -4.18
C ALA A 34 -1.20 -13.22 -5.24
N THR A 35 -0.43 -13.63 -6.24
CA THR A 35 -0.86 -14.58 -7.27
C THR A 35 0.03 -15.82 -7.20
N VAL A 36 -0.58 -16.95 -6.92
CA VAL A 36 0.07 -18.27 -6.85
C VAL A 36 -0.21 -19.00 -8.15
N THR A 37 0.85 -19.46 -8.80
CA THR A 37 0.79 -20.27 -10.02
C THR A 37 1.32 -21.67 -9.72
N CYS A 38 0.52 -22.68 -10.03
CA CYS A 38 0.81 -24.09 -9.83
C CYS A 38 0.05 -24.90 -10.88
N SER A 39 0.52 -26.10 -11.22
CA SER A 39 -0.20 -27.02 -12.12
C SER A 39 -1.43 -27.65 -11.48
N SER A 40 -1.38 -27.82 -10.15
CA SER A 40 -2.49 -28.28 -9.32
C SER A 40 -3.26 -27.08 -8.73
N ASP A 41 -4.44 -27.33 -8.15
CA ASP A 41 -5.24 -26.30 -7.48
C ASP A 41 -4.55 -25.85 -6.17
N PRO A 42 -4.18 -24.55 -6.05
CA PRO A 42 -3.43 -24.04 -4.89
C PRO A 42 -4.30 -23.67 -3.67
N SER A 43 -5.63 -23.86 -3.73
CA SER A 43 -6.57 -23.40 -2.69
C SER A 43 -6.69 -24.32 -1.47
N GLY A 44 -6.07 -25.51 -1.49
CA GLY A 44 -6.26 -26.56 -0.48
C GLY A 44 -5.49 -26.38 0.83
N GLY A 45 -4.61 -25.39 0.93
CA GLY A 45 -3.69 -25.20 2.05
C GLY A 45 -4.08 -24.11 3.05
N LEU A 46 -3.10 -23.66 3.84
CA LEU A 46 -3.26 -22.50 4.75
C LEU A 46 -3.38 -21.17 3.99
N GLY A 47 -2.97 -21.12 2.73
CA GLY A 47 -2.96 -19.93 1.89
C GLY A 47 -1.64 -19.16 1.95
N VAL A 48 -1.71 -17.83 1.78
CA VAL A 48 -0.56 -16.93 1.74
C VAL A 48 -0.44 -16.17 3.06
N SER A 49 0.72 -16.28 3.71
CA SER A 49 1.11 -15.50 4.87
C SER A 49 1.86 -14.24 4.42
N PHE A 50 1.32 -13.08 4.78
CA PHE A 50 1.90 -11.78 4.50
C PHE A 50 2.68 -11.27 5.71
N PHE A 51 3.94 -10.92 5.51
CA PHE A 51 4.84 -10.40 6.54
C PHE A 51 5.35 -9.01 6.17
N ASP A 52 5.61 -8.19 7.19
CA ASP A 52 6.40 -6.97 7.10
C ASP A 52 7.72 -7.21 7.86
N GLY A 53 8.81 -7.43 7.13
CA GLY A 53 10.05 -7.95 7.72
C GLY A 53 9.82 -9.31 8.38
N SER A 54 9.89 -9.36 9.72
CA SER A 54 9.62 -10.57 10.52
C SER A 54 8.21 -10.61 11.11
N ASP A 55 7.44 -9.52 11.02
CA ASP A 55 6.14 -9.41 11.67
C ASP A 55 5.05 -9.96 10.75
N LEU A 56 4.31 -10.96 11.24
CA LEU A 56 3.16 -11.51 10.52
C LEU A 56 2.01 -10.50 10.53
N LEU A 57 1.61 -10.04 9.35
CA LEU A 57 0.45 -9.15 9.19
C LEU A 57 -0.84 -9.95 9.25
N ALA A 58 -0.97 -10.95 8.37
CA ALA A 58 -2.08 -11.89 8.34
C ALA A 58 -1.75 -13.10 7.44
N THR A 59 -2.56 -14.14 7.55
CA THR A 59 -2.62 -15.21 6.55
C THR A 59 -3.98 -15.16 5.88
N ALA A 60 -4.00 -15.13 4.55
CA ALA A 60 -5.20 -15.06 3.75
C ALA A 60 -5.33 -16.32 2.87
N PRO A 61 -6.55 -16.86 2.69
CA PRO A 61 -6.75 -18.01 1.84
C PRO A 61 -6.42 -17.69 0.38
N VAL A 62 -6.10 -18.73 -0.39
CA VAL A 62 -5.90 -18.65 -1.84
C VAL A 62 -7.16 -19.17 -2.51
N SER A 63 -7.67 -18.42 -3.47
CA SER A 63 -8.81 -18.83 -4.30
C SER A 63 -8.37 -19.84 -5.35
N ALA A 64 -9.29 -20.61 -5.94
CA ALA A 64 -8.97 -21.66 -6.92
C ALA A 64 -8.27 -21.13 -8.20
N ASP A 65 -8.41 -19.84 -8.49
CA ASP A 65 -7.71 -19.10 -9.54
C ASP A 65 -6.30 -18.61 -9.12
N GLY A 66 -5.85 -18.95 -7.92
CA GLY A 66 -4.51 -18.63 -7.41
C GLY A 66 -4.40 -17.26 -6.73
N HIS A 67 -5.50 -16.51 -6.57
CA HIS A 67 -5.46 -15.16 -6.00
C HIS A 67 -5.65 -15.16 -4.47
N SER A 68 -4.84 -14.35 -3.78
CA SER A 68 -5.00 -14.03 -2.37
C SER A 68 -4.78 -12.54 -2.13
N SER A 69 -5.61 -11.91 -1.29
CA SER A 69 -5.57 -10.47 -1.06
C SER A 69 -5.66 -10.12 0.42
N LEU A 70 -4.89 -9.11 0.81
CA LEU A 70 -4.90 -8.52 2.15
C LEU A 70 -4.88 -7.00 2.05
N THR A 71 -5.86 -6.33 2.67
CA THR A 71 -5.81 -4.87 2.87
C THR A 71 -5.34 -4.56 4.28
N THR A 72 -4.28 -3.78 4.40
CA THR A 72 -3.68 -3.40 5.69
C THR A 72 -3.18 -1.96 5.66
N GLY A 73 -3.02 -1.35 6.83
CA GLY A 73 -2.45 -0.01 6.97
C GLY A 73 -1.14 -0.04 7.74
N PHE A 74 -0.21 0.85 7.38
CA PHE A 74 1.10 0.96 8.03
C PHE A 74 1.17 2.26 8.86
N THR A 75 1.59 2.16 10.12
CA THR A 75 1.70 3.32 11.03
C THR A 75 3.12 3.83 11.17
N ALA A 76 4.12 2.95 11.01
CA ALA A 76 5.52 3.35 10.98
C ALA A 76 5.84 3.97 9.61
N THR A 77 6.68 4.99 9.61
CA THR A 77 7.18 5.58 8.36
C THR A 77 8.49 4.92 7.96
N GLY A 78 8.77 4.91 6.66
CA GLY A 78 9.94 4.25 6.10
C GLY A 78 9.58 3.24 5.01
N THR A 79 10.53 2.38 4.68
CA THR A 79 10.35 1.31 3.69
C THR A 79 9.99 0.02 4.41
N HIS A 80 8.84 -0.55 4.05
CA HIS A 80 8.36 -1.84 4.51
C HIS A 80 8.65 -2.89 3.44
N THR A 81 9.34 -3.96 3.82
CA THR A 81 9.61 -5.10 2.93
C THR A 81 8.54 -6.16 3.18
N ILE A 82 7.63 -6.28 2.23
CA ILE A 82 6.50 -7.19 2.33
C ILE A 82 6.87 -8.52 1.72
N THR A 83 6.76 -9.60 2.49
CA THR A 83 6.93 -10.96 2.01
C THR A 83 5.57 -11.63 1.93
N ALA A 84 5.20 -12.15 0.75
CA ALA A 84 4.07 -13.05 0.58
C ALA A 84 4.61 -14.48 0.49
N ALA A 85 4.33 -15.30 1.50
CA ALA A 85 4.74 -16.69 1.56
C ALA A 85 3.52 -17.59 1.38
N TYR A 86 3.42 -18.26 0.23
CA TYR A 86 2.47 -19.33 0.02
C TYR A 86 2.94 -20.59 0.76
N ASN A 87 2.11 -21.11 1.65
CA ASN A 87 2.46 -22.21 2.56
C ASN A 87 2.49 -23.58 1.88
N GLY A 88 2.04 -23.68 0.62
CA GLY A 88 1.84 -24.95 -0.06
C GLY A 88 0.57 -25.67 0.37
N ASP A 89 0.27 -26.75 -0.34
CA ASP A 89 -0.76 -27.75 -0.03
C ASP A 89 -0.33 -29.15 -0.51
N ASP A 90 -1.25 -30.11 -0.52
CA ASP A 90 -0.98 -31.49 -0.94
C ASP A 90 -0.55 -31.62 -2.41
N GLY A 91 -0.94 -30.66 -3.28
CA GLY A 91 -0.66 -30.65 -4.71
C GLY A 91 0.41 -29.64 -5.12
N CYS A 92 0.62 -28.58 -4.35
CA CYS A 92 1.50 -27.46 -4.67
C CYS A 92 2.54 -27.22 -3.57
N GLY A 93 3.82 -27.18 -3.95
CA GLY A 93 4.91 -26.83 -3.04
C GLY A 93 4.83 -25.38 -2.56
N ALA A 94 5.46 -25.08 -1.43
CA ALA A 94 5.57 -23.72 -0.91
C ALA A 94 6.42 -22.82 -1.82
N SER A 95 6.05 -21.55 -1.92
CA SER A 95 6.81 -20.52 -2.66
C SER A 95 6.59 -19.14 -2.03
N ASN A 96 7.43 -18.17 -2.38
CA ASN A 96 7.33 -16.83 -1.83
C ASN A 96 7.84 -15.77 -2.81
N ASP A 97 7.40 -14.54 -2.60
CA ASP A 97 7.89 -13.35 -3.30
C ASP A 97 7.88 -12.14 -2.36
N THR A 98 8.60 -11.08 -2.76
CA THR A 98 8.74 -9.87 -1.95
C THR A 98 8.43 -8.61 -2.75
N THR A 99 7.76 -7.65 -2.12
CA THR A 99 7.56 -6.30 -2.66
C THR A 99 7.86 -5.25 -1.59
N THR A 100 7.88 -3.97 -1.96
CA THR A 100 8.18 -2.88 -1.04
C THR A 100 7.04 -1.86 -1.00
N VAL A 101 6.68 -1.42 0.20
CA VAL A 101 5.76 -0.31 0.42
C VAL A 101 6.51 0.83 1.10
N THR A 102 6.48 2.02 0.52
CA THR A 102 7.09 3.21 1.12
C THR A 102 6.03 4.02 1.84
N VAL A 103 6.23 4.27 3.13
CA VAL A 103 5.27 4.99 3.98
C VAL A 103 5.85 6.34 4.39
N SER A 104 5.20 7.41 3.96
CA SER A 104 5.57 8.78 4.29
C SER A 104 4.76 9.31 5.47
N GLN A 105 5.27 10.33 6.16
CA GLN A 105 4.48 11.02 7.18
C GLN A 105 3.25 11.65 6.55
N THR A 106 2.12 11.63 7.26
CA THR A 106 0.98 12.47 6.92
C THR A 106 1.44 13.93 7.02
N PRO A 107 1.23 14.77 5.99
CA PRO A 107 1.58 16.17 6.07
C PRO A 107 0.96 16.77 7.34
N ALA A 108 1.79 17.35 8.20
CA ALA A 108 1.26 18.12 9.31
C ALA A 108 0.35 19.22 8.72
N PRO A 109 -0.84 19.47 9.30
CA PRO A 109 -1.61 20.65 8.92
C PRO A 109 -0.67 21.87 9.03
N PRO A 110 -0.77 22.84 8.10
CA PRO A 110 0.02 24.06 8.20
C PRO A 110 -0.14 24.60 9.61
N ALA A 111 0.97 24.76 10.34
CA ALA A 111 0.91 25.26 11.70
C ALA A 111 0.11 26.56 11.68
N ASP A 112 -0.98 26.61 12.45
CA ASP A 112 -1.75 27.83 12.64
C ASP A 112 -0.77 28.95 12.97
N ASN A 113 -0.65 29.91 12.06
CA ASN A 113 0.09 31.13 12.32
C ASN A 113 -0.52 31.74 13.59
N PRO A 114 0.23 31.93 14.69
CA PRO A 114 -0.32 32.38 15.97
C PRO A 114 -0.91 33.81 15.95
N GLY A 115 -1.12 34.41 14.77
CA GLY A 115 -1.77 35.70 14.58
C GLY A 115 -3.26 35.67 14.20
N CYS A 116 -3.88 34.52 13.89
CA CYS A 116 -5.29 34.47 13.48
C CYS A 116 -6.13 33.54 14.36
N LEU A 117 -6.47 34.01 15.57
CA LEU A 117 -7.36 33.33 16.52
C LEU A 117 -8.82 33.13 16.04
N LEU A 118 -9.11 33.38 14.76
CA LEU A 118 -10.47 33.36 14.19
C LEU A 118 -10.65 32.49 12.93
N CYS A 119 -9.60 31.84 12.40
CA CYS A 119 -9.72 31.07 11.15
C CYS A 119 -10.23 29.63 11.33
N GLY A 120 -10.33 29.12 12.55
CA GLY A 120 -10.81 27.75 12.84
C GLY A 120 -12.31 27.48 12.61
N LEU A 121 -13.03 28.35 11.89
CA LEU A 121 -14.48 28.20 11.63
C LEU A 121 -14.86 28.11 10.14
N ILE A 122 -13.91 28.20 9.21
CA ILE A 122 -14.19 28.12 7.77
C ILE A 122 -13.36 27.02 7.13
N ASP A 123 -13.96 25.83 7.08
CA ASP A 123 -13.56 24.74 6.21
C ASP A 123 -13.78 25.17 4.75
N VAL A 124 -12.76 25.72 4.10
CA VAL A 124 -12.75 25.97 2.66
C VAL A 124 -11.71 25.07 2.02
N HIS A 125 -12.18 23.95 1.47
CA HIS A 125 -11.36 23.04 0.70
C HIS A 125 -11.10 23.57 -0.73
N TYR A 126 -9.80 23.63 -1.07
CA TYR A 126 -9.13 23.58 -2.38
C TYR A 126 -9.57 24.49 -3.54
N GLY A 127 -8.60 25.24 -4.07
CA GLY A 127 -8.64 25.73 -5.45
C GLY A 127 -7.78 26.96 -5.71
N ASN A 128 -6.53 26.75 -6.11
CA ASN A 128 -5.63 27.81 -6.53
C ASN A 128 -6.17 28.38 -7.86
N VAL A 129 -6.76 29.58 -7.87
CA VAL A 129 -6.99 30.34 -9.11
C VAL A 129 -6.34 31.71 -8.99
N HIS A 130 -5.14 31.83 -9.55
CA HIS A 130 -4.52 33.10 -9.86
C HIS A 130 -5.20 33.66 -11.11
N ASN A 131 -5.94 34.75 -10.97
CA ASN A 131 -6.38 35.55 -12.10
C ASN A 131 -5.85 36.97 -11.94
N GLU A 132 -4.60 37.19 -12.38
CA GLU A 132 -4.05 38.54 -12.50
C GLU A 132 -4.43 39.10 -13.88
N VAL A 133 -5.37 40.05 -13.91
CA VAL A 133 -5.59 40.89 -15.11
C VAL A 133 -4.59 42.04 -15.05
N ASN A 134 -3.61 42.03 -15.94
CA ASN A 134 -2.56 43.04 -16.04
C ASN A 134 -3.13 44.42 -16.42
N VAL A 135 -3.04 45.41 -15.52
CA VAL A 135 -3.50 46.78 -15.77
C VAL A 135 -2.29 47.63 -16.19
N ASN A 136 -2.20 47.98 -17.48
CA ASN A 136 -1.16 48.90 -17.95
C ASN A 136 -1.49 50.34 -17.53
N SER A 137 -0.92 50.78 -16.41
CA SER A 137 -0.99 52.15 -15.91
C SER A 137 -0.16 53.08 -16.80
N ASN A 138 -0.78 54.13 -17.35
CA ASN A 138 -0.04 55.29 -17.84
C ASN A 138 -0.36 56.50 -16.95
N ASN A 139 0.61 56.79 -16.11
CA ASN A 139 0.73 57.87 -15.12
C ASN A 139 0.64 59.28 -15.75
N GLY A 140 0.10 60.26 -15.01
CA GLY A 140 0.42 61.66 -15.33
C GLY A 140 -0.46 62.77 -14.76
N THR A 141 -0.17 63.18 -13.51
CA THR A 141 -0.05 64.60 -13.04
C THR A 141 -1.28 65.52 -12.93
N ARG A 142 -1.63 65.96 -11.69
CA ARG A 142 -1.42 67.34 -11.12
C ARG A 142 -2.47 68.39 -11.59
N HIS A 143 -3.03 69.34 -10.83
CA HIS A 143 -2.76 69.99 -9.55
C HIS A 143 -4.04 70.73 -9.03
N HIS A 144 -4.15 70.81 -7.71
CA HIS A 144 -4.72 71.85 -6.81
C HIS A 144 -5.88 72.81 -7.16
N LYS A 145 -6.74 72.87 -6.12
CA LYS A 145 -7.56 73.95 -5.54
C LYS A 145 -8.97 74.17 -6.09
#